data_AF-A0A961H506-F1
#
_entry.id   AF-A0A961H506-F1
#
_cell.length_a   1.000
_cell.length_b   1.000
_cell.length_c   1.000
_cell.angle_alpha   90.00
_cell.angle_beta   90.00
_cell.angle_gamma   90.00
#
_symmetry.space_group_name_H-M   'P 1'
#
loop_
_entity.id
_entity.type
_entity.pdbx_description
1 polymer ?
#
loop_
_entity_poly.entity_id
_entity_poly.type
_entity_poly.pdbx_seq_one_letter_code
_entity_poly.pdbx_strand_id
1 'polypeptide(L)'
;TLYSGEFRPDSELVAYKLGDQRGWLEVVGEGAEATYRFVPRRGEPSGVLTERELTGVLGAEQVSAIAGRESNALFRVFNITGWGSLVWVLLGFGAQAIFAGRFLVQWLVSERERRSTVPDVFWWMSLVGGTLLFVYFVWRQDPVGVFGQSSGIVIYARNLRLIGKHKRREAAEQREQTESAGSAAKDV
;
A
#
# COMPACT_ATOMS: atom_id res chain seq x y z
N THR A 1 -37.10 -8.47 30.39
CA THR A 1 -35.91 -7.81 30.96
C THR A 1 -34.84 -7.75 29.89
N LEU A 2 -34.10 -6.65 29.78
CA LEU A 2 -32.91 -6.61 28.90
C LEU A 2 -31.85 -7.55 29.50
N TYR A 3 -31.07 -8.23 28.66
CA TYR A 3 -29.96 -9.04 29.16
C TYR A 3 -29.03 -8.17 30.02
N SER A 4 -28.83 -8.55 31.28
CA SER A 4 -27.99 -7.84 32.26
C SER A 4 -26.78 -8.69 32.71
N GLY A 5 -26.50 -9.79 32.02
CA GLY A 5 -25.34 -10.63 32.31
C GLY A 5 -24.06 -10.07 31.68
N GLU A 6 -22.91 -10.55 32.14
CA GLU A 6 -21.61 -10.16 31.60
C GLU A 6 -21.32 -10.87 30.27
N PHE A 7 -20.72 -10.13 29.33
CA PHE A 7 -20.16 -10.70 28.11
C PHE A 7 -18.88 -11.48 28.46
N ARG A 8 -18.55 -12.51 27.68
CA ARG A 8 -17.30 -13.26 27.92
C ARG A 8 -16.08 -12.34 27.72
N PRO A 9 -15.04 -12.45 28.57
CA PRO A 9 -13.78 -11.73 28.35
C PRO A 9 -13.20 -12.14 26.98
N ASP A 10 -12.60 -11.17 26.29
CA ASP A 10 -12.03 -11.32 24.93
C ASP A 10 -13.03 -11.75 23.84
N SER A 11 -14.33 -11.50 24.05
CA SER A 11 -15.34 -11.75 23.03
C SER A 11 -15.49 -10.60 22.03
N GLU A 12 -15.58 -10.93 20.74
CA GLU A 12 -16.07 -10.00 19.72
C GLU A 12 -17.60 -10.06 19.66
N LEU A 13 -18.25 -8.90 19.70
CA LEU A 13 -19.71 -8.79 19.66
C LEU A 13 -20.18 -8.44 18.25
N VAL A 14 -20.91 -9.36 17.63
CA VAL A 14 -21.51 -9.16 16.31
C VAL A 14 -23.01 -8.97 16.46
N ALA A 15 -23.56 -7.83 16.04
CA ALA A 15 -25.00 -7.62 16.04
C ALA A 15 -25.66 -8.63 15.08
N TYR A 16 -26.57 -9.45 15.60
CA TYR A 16 -27.19 -10.51 14.81
C TYR A 16 -28.69 -10.64 15.10
N LYS A 17 -29.47 -11.02 14.09
CA LYS A 17 -30.90 -11.26 14.20
C LYS A 17 -31.18 -12.73 13.92
N LEU A 18 -31.60 -13.45 14.95
CA LEU A 18 -31.99 -14.85 14.85
C LEU A 18 -33.52 -14.97 14.89
N GLY A 19 -34.12 -15.26 13.74
CA GLY A 19 -35.58 -15.27 13.60
C GLY A 19 -36.17 -13.89 13.90
N ASP A 20 -37.02 -13.80 14.93
CA ASP A 20 -37.60 -12.53 15.40
C ASP A 20 -36.80 -11.87 16.52
N GLN A 21 -35.80 -12.56 17.07
CA GLN A 21 -34.98 -12.06 18.16
C GLN A 21 -33.75 -11.31 17.65
N ARG A 22 -33.57 -10.07 18.15
CA ARG A 22 -32.35 -9.29 17.92
C ARG A 22 -31.42 -9.46 19.11
N GLY A 23 -30.14 -9.66 18.86
CA GLY A 23 -29.13 -9.91 19.89
C GLY A 23 -27.72 -9.63 19.41
N TRP A 24 -26.79 -10.12 20.20
CA TRP A 24 -25.36 -10.14 19.91
C TRP A 24 -24.92 -11.59 19.78
N LEU A 25 -24.11 -11.88 18.77
CA LEU A 25 -23.36 -13.11 18.70
C LEU A 25 -21.97 -12.84 19.25
N GLU A 26 -21.65 -13.44 20.39
CA GLU A 26 -20.32 -13.42 20.97
C GLU A 26 -19.44 -14.45 20.29
N VAL A 27 -18.28 -14.02 19.80
CA VAL A 27 -17.25 -14.88 19.23
C VAL A 27 -16.04 -14.84 20.16
N VAL A 28 -15.58 -16.01 20.63
CA VAL A 28 -14.39 -16.13 21.48
C VAL A 28 -13.45 -17.15 20.83
N GLY A 29 -12.20 -16.73 20.57
CA GLY A 29 -11.21 -17.52 19.84
C GLY A 29 -11.22 -17.26 18.33
N GLU A 30 -10.27 -17.87 17.61
CA GLU A 30 -10.08 -17.69 16.17
C GLU A 30 -10.01 -19.05 15.45
N GLY A 31 -10.42 -19.08 14.19
CA GLY A 31 -10.35 -20.29 13.35
C GLY A 31 -11.22 -21.44 13.87
N ALA A 32 -10.73 -22.68 13.69
CA ALA A 32 -11.47 -23.90 14.01
C ALA A 32 -11.79 -24.10 15.50
N GLU A 33 -11.17 -23.32 16.39
CA GLU A 33 -11.41 -23.34 17.84
C GLU A 33 -12.35 -22.22 18.31
N ALA A 34 -12.85 -21.38 17.40
CA ALA A 34 -13.77 -20.31 17.73
C ALA A 34 -15.08 -20.84 18.32
N THR A 35 -15.54 -20.21 19.40
CA THR A 35 -16.77 -20.55 20.09
C THR A 35 -17.77 -19.40 20.05
N TYR A 36 -19.01 -19.73 19.73
CA TYR A 36 -20.07 -18.78 19.44
C TYR A 36 -21.16 -18.85 20.51
N ARG A 37 -21.68 -17.71 20.95
CA ARG A 37 -22.80 -17.65 21.88
C ARG A 37 -23.77 -16.56 21.48
N PHE A 38 -25.03 -16.91 21.23
CA PHE A 38 -26.06 -15.93 20.92
C PHE A 38 -26.66 -15.37 22.20
N VAL A 39 -26.57 -14.06 22.38
CA VAL A 39 -27.08 -13.30 23.51
C VAL A 39 -28.23 -12.43 23.02
N PRO A 40 -29.50 -12.86 23.17
CA PRO A 40 -30.64 -12.06 22.75
C PRO A 40 -30.76 -10.80 23.60
N ARG A 41 -31.28 -9.71 23.04
CA ARG A 41 -31.57 -8.48 23.80
C ARG A 41 -32.59 -8.72 24.92
N ARG A 42 -33.47 -9.72 24.75
CA ARG A 42 -34.49 -10.12 25.71
C ARG A 42 -34.53 -11.65 25.74
N GLY A 43 -34.20 -12.24 26.89
CA GLY A 43 -34.17 -13.68 27.08
C GLY A 43 -32.83 -14.18 27.62
N GLU A 44 -32.73 -15.49 27.79
CA GLU A 44 -31.51 -16.16 28.21
C GLU A 44 -30.53 -16.35 27.03
N PRO A 45 -29.22 -16.23 27.25
CA PRO A 45 -28.21 -16.60 26.26
C PRO A 45 -28.36 -18.05 25.81
N SER A 46 -27.95 -18.33 24.58
CA SER A 46 -27.73 -19.70 24.13
C SER A 46 -26.56 -20.33 24.89
N GLY A 47 -26.48 -21.67 24.84
CA GLY A 47 -25.24 -22.37 25.17
C GLY A 47 -24.08 -21.93 24.27
N VAL A 48 -22.87 -22.31 24.67
CA VAL A 48 -21.67 -22.14 23.83
C VAL A 48 -21.75 -23.14 22.69
N LEU A 49 -21.69 -22.65 21.45
CA LEU A 49 -21.78 -23.40 20.22
C LEU A 49 -20.42 -23.43 19.53
N THR A 50 -20.03 -24.59 19.05
CA THR A 50 -18.91 -24.73 18.11
C THR A 50 -19.31 -24.26 16.71
N GLU A 51 -18.34 -24.00 15.83
CA GLU A 51 -18.62 -23.63 14.43
C GLU A 51 -19.55 -24.64 13.73
N ARG A 52 -19.37 -25.94 14.00
CA ARG A 52 -20.21 -27.01 13.43
C ARG A 52 -21.66 -26.92 13.90
N GLU A 53 -21.86 -26.69 15.20
CA GLU A 53 -23.20 -26.55 15.77
C GLU A 53 -23.86 -25.25 15.32
N LEU A 54 -23.11 -24.16 15.26
CA LEU A 54 -23.59 -22.89 14.70
C LEU A 54 -24.00 -23.05 13.23
N THR A 55 -23.22 -23.78 12.44
CA THR A 55 -23.53 -24.09 11.03
C THR A 55 -24.82 -24.89 10.93
N GLY A 56 -25.05 -25.84 11.83
CA GLY A 56 -26.31 -26.57 11.91
C GLY A 56 -27.52 -25.69 12.22
N VAL A 57 -27.33 -24.58 12.93
CA VAL A 57 -28.41 -23.67 13.38
C VAL A 57 -28.66 -22.51 12.41
N LEU A 58 -27.59 -21.89 11.91
CA LEU A 58 -27.65 -20.68 11.06
C LEU A 58 -27.46 -20.97 9.56
N GLY A 59 -27.01 -22.18 9.22
CA GLY A 59 -26.62 -22.54 7.86
C GLY A 59 -25.21 -22.09 7.50
N ALA A 60 -24.55 -22.87 6.66
CA ALA A 60 -23.15 -22.66 6.28
C ALA A 60 -22.90 -21.29 5.62
N GLU A 61 -23.86 -20.76 4.88
CA GLU A 61 -23.74 -19.44 4.24
C GLU A 61 -23.64 -18.32 5.28
N GLN A 62 -24.52 -18.33 6.28
CA GLN A 62 -24.54 -17.30 7.32
C GLN A 62 -23.33 -17.42 8.25
N VAL A 63 -22.93 -18.64 8.59
CA VAL A 63 -21.71 -18.88 9.37
C VAL A 63 -20.48 -18.44 8.57
N SER A 64 -20.39 -18.70 7.28
CA SER A 64 -19.28 -18.20 6.46
C SER A 64 -19.21 -16.66 6.40
N ALA A 65 -20.35 -15.96 6.48
CA ALA A 65 -20.37 -14.50 6.55
C ALA A 65 -19.93 -13.94 7.93
N ILE A 66 -20.14 -14.73 8.99
CA ILE A 66 -19.78 -14.38 10.38
C ILE A 66 -18.34 -14.81 10.70
N ALA A 67 -17.95 -16.02 10.33
CA ALA A 67 -16.63 -16.62 10.49
C ALA A 67 -15.62 -16.05 9.48
N GLY A 68 -16.04 -15.81 8.23
CA GLY A 68 -15.26 -15.10 7.20
C GLY A 68 -15.02 -13.62 7.50
N ARG A 69 -15.49 -13.14 8.67
CA ARG A 69 -15.02 -11.89 9.25
C ARG A 69 -13.62 -12.02 9.86
N GLU A 70 -12.94 -13.17 9.71
CA GLU A 70 -11.49 -13.40 9.76
C GLU A 70 -10.71 -12.21 10.31
N SER A 71 -10.55 -12.24 11.63
CA SER A 71 -9.65 -11.43 12.42
C SER A 71 -8.23 -11.59 11.87
N ASN A 72 -7.86 -10.64 11.03
CA ASN A 72 -6.53 -10.05 10.95
C ASN A 72 -6.58 -8.97 9.86
N ALA A 73 -6.87 -7.73 10.28
CA ALA A 73 -6.86 -6.57 9.40
C ALA A 73 -5.54 -6.49 8.60
N LEU A 74 -4.42 -6.93 9.18
CA LEU A 74 -3.14 -7.06 8.50
C LEU A 74 -3.20 -8.04 7.31
N PHE A 75 -3.66 -9.28 7.48
CA PHE A 75 -3.72 -10.25 6.38
C PHE A 75 -4.71 -9.83 5.28
N ARG A 76 -5.78 -9.09 5.63
CA ARG A 76 -6.73 -8.50 4.66
C ARG A 76 -6.16 -7.28 3.94
N VAL A 77 -5.45 -6.40 4.66
CA VAL A 77 -4.76 -5.23 4.08
C VAL A 77 -3.63 -5.69 3.16
N PHE A 78 -2.87 -6.71 3.54
CA PHE A 78 -1.74 -7.21 2.75
C PHE A 78 -2.12 -8.30 1.73
N ASN A 79 -3.36 -8.81 1.71
CA ASN A 79 -3.85 -9.84 0.78
C ASN A 79 -2.82 -10.95 0.52
N ILE A 80 -2.16 -11.45 1.58
CA ILE A 80 -1.06 -12.43 1.46
C ILE A 80 -1.67 -13.83 1.39
N THR A 81 -2.30 -14.17 0.26
CA THR A 81 -2.91 -15.49 0.01
C THR A 81 -2.24 -16.23 -1.16
N GLY A 82 -1.03 -15.82 -1.57
CA GLY A 82 -0.21 -16.58 -2.52
C GLY A 82 1.13 -15.91 -2.88
N TRP A 83 2.06 -16.67 -3.47
CA TRP A 83 3.36 -16.17 -3.94
C TRP A 83 3.24 -14.96 -4.88
N GLY A 84 2.15 -14.88 -5.64
CA GLY A 84 1.86 -13.73 -6.48
C GLY A 84 1.66 -12.43 -5.70
N SER A 85 0.92 -12.45 -4.57
CA SER A 85 0.68 -11.23 -3.80
C SER A 85 1.92 -10.73 -3.06
N LEU A 86 2.79 -11.65 -2.63
CA LEU A 86 4.09 -11.28 -2.04
C LEU A 86 4.96 -10.50 -3.04
N VAL A 87 5.00 -10.91 -4.31
CA VAL A 87 5.74 -10.19 -5.36
C VAL A 87 5.20 -8.78 -5.54
N TRP A 88 3.88 -8.59 -5.52
CA TRP A 88 3.25 -7.26 -5.62
C TRP A 88 3.56 -6.38 -4.41
N VAL A 89 3.57 -6.94 -3.21
CA VAL A 89 3.94 -6.23 -1.98
C VAL A 89 5.41 -5.81 -2.01
N LEU A 90 6.31 -6.72 -2.39
CA LEU A 90 7.74 -6.42 -2.54
C LEU A 90 7.99 -5.36 -3.62
N LEU A 91 7.25 -5.42 -4.74
CA LEU A 91 7.30 -4.39 -5.78
C LEU A 91 6.86 -3.04 -5.23
N GLY A 92 5.76 -2.97 -4.47
CA GLY A 92 5.29 -1.75 -3.82
C GLY A 92 6.31 -1.16 -2.86
N PHE A 93 6.90 -1.98 -1.97
CA PHE A 93 7.94 -1.54 -1.05
C PHE A 93 9.24 -1.13 -1.76
N GLY A 94 9.65 -1.86 -2.79
CA GLY A 94 10.81 -1.53 -3.61
C GLY A 94 10.63 -0.20 -4.35
N ALA A 95 9.44 0.00 -4.93
CA ALA A 95 9.06 1.25 -5.58
C ALA A 95 9.10 2.42 -4.60
N GLN A 96 8.52 2.24 -3.41
CA GLN A 96 8.53 3.23 -2.34
C GLN A 96 9.95 3.54 -1.85
N ALA A 97 10.81 2.53 -1.72
CA ALA A 97 12.19 2.70 -1.30
C ALA A 97 13.01 3.50 -2.31
N ILE A 98 12.86 3.22 -3.62
CA ILE A 98 13.48 4.01 -4.69
C ILE A 98 12.95 5.46 -4.65
N PHE A 99 11.64 5.62 -4.51
CA PHE A 99 11.00 6.93 -4.50
C PHE A 99 11.34 7.77 -3.27
N ALA A 100 11.55 7.16 -2.10
CA ALA A 100 12.02 7.83 -0.90
C ALA A 100 13.53 8.10 -0.95
N GLY A 101 14.30 7.15 -1.49
CA GLY A 101 15.75 7.21 -1.62
C GLY A 101 16.25 8.42 -2.41
N ARG A 102 15.43 9.00 -3.30
CA ARG A 102 15.80 10.23 -4.03
C ARG A 102 16.13 11.40 -3.10
N PHE A 103 15.46 11.51 -1.96
CA PHE A 103 15.76 12.57 -0.98
C PHE A 103 17.06 12.30 -0.24
N LEU A 104 17.34 11.03 0.08
CA LEU A 104 18.62 10.63 0.65
C LEU A 104 19.78 10.93 -0.30
N VAL A 105 19.63 10.59 -1.59
CA VAL A 105 20.64 10.88 -2.61
C VAL A 105 20.81 12.39 -2.81
N GLN A 106 19.71 13.14 -2.87
CA GLN A 106 19.77 14.60 -2.98
C GLN A 106 20.49 15.22 -1.77
N TRP A 107 20.16 14.78 -0.56
CA TRP A 107 20.81 15.26 0.66
C TRP A 107 22.30 14.94 0.65
N LEU A 108 22.69 13.71 0.33
CA LEU A 108 24.10 13.29 0.28
C LEU A 108 24.91 14.10 -0.77
N VAL A 109 24.34 14.33 -1.95
CA VAL A 109 24.99 15.14 -3.00
C VAL A 109 25.07 16.60 -2.57
N SER A 110 23.99 17.14 -1.99
CA SER A 110 23.93 18.52 -1.52
C SER A 110 24.94 18.80 -0.40
N GLU A 111 25.12 17.85 0.53
CA GLU A 111 26.13 17.92 1.59
C GLU A 111 27.55 17.92 1.00
N ARG A 112 27.80 17.03 0.04
CA ARG A 112 29.10 16.94 -0.65
C ARG A 112 29.44 18.22 -1.40
N GLU A 113 28.46 18.87 -2.03
CA GLU A 113 28.65 20.08 -2.83
C GLU A 113 28.50 21.38 -2.02
N ARG A 114 28.01 21.30 -0.78
CA ARG A 114 27.64 22.44 0.09
C ARG A 114 26.71 23.45 -0.59
N ARG A 115 25.87 22.96 -1.49
CA ARG A 115 24.90 23.75 -2.27
C ARG A 115 23.60 22.98 -2.39
N SER A 116 22.47 23.68 -2.41
CA SER A 116 21.16 23.07 -2.66
C SER A 116 21.00 22.76 -4.15
N THR A 117 21.63 21.67 -4.60
CA THR A 117 21.57 21.19 -5.98
C THR A 117 20.68 19.95 -6.06
N VAL A 118 19.83 19.87 -7.08
CA VAL A 118 19.05 18.67 -7.40
C VAL A 118 19.82 17.86 -8.45
N PRO A 119 20.37 16.68 -8.11
CA PRO A 119 21.16 15.90 -9.05
C PRO A 119 20.29 15.23 -10.12
N ASP A 120 20.85 14.94 -11.29
CA ASP A 120 20.13 14.23 -12.37
C ASP A 120 19.56 12.88 -11.92
N VAL A 121 20.29 12.20 -11.02
CA VAL A 121 19.89 10.91 -10.43
C VAL A 121 18.55 11.04 -9.70
N PHE A 122 18.24 12.20 -9.12
CA PHE A 122 16.94 12.46 -8.48
C PHE A 122 15.78 12.28 -9.46
N TRP A 123 15.93 12.80 -10.69
CA TRP A 123 14.89 12.72 -11.71
C TRP A 123 14.71 11.30 -12.23
N TRP A 124 15.82 10.55 -12.39
CA TRP A 124 15.77 9.15 -12.76
C TRP A 124 15.12 8.27 -11.69
N MET A 125 15.50 8.44 -10.41
CA MET A 125 14.87 7.71 -9.29
C MET A 125 13.38 8.04 -9.19
N SER A 126 13.00 9.30 -9.42
CA SER A 126 11.60 9.73 -9.42
C SER A 126 10.81 9.07 -10.55
N LEU A 127 11.39 8.98 -11.76
CA LEU A 127 10.75 8.34 -12.90
C LEU A 127 10.58 6.82 -12.68
N VAL A 128 11.64 6.14 -12.25
CA VAL A 128 11.60 4.68 -12.01
C VAL A 128 10.68 4.35 -10.82
N GLY A 129 10.87 4.99 -9.68
CA GLY A 129 10.05 4.78 -8.49
C GLY A 129 8.59 5.14 -8.73
N GLY A 130 8.32 6.27 -9.41
CA GLY A 130 6.96 6.69 -9.76
C GLY A 130 6.28 5.75 -10.75
N THR A 131 7.00 5.21 -11.74
CA THR A 131 6.47 4.21 -12.68
C THR A 131 6.14 2.89 -11.99
N LEU A 132 7.02 2.42 -11.10
CA LEU A 132 6.76 1.21 -10.31
C LEU A 132 5.57 1.40 -9.35
N LEU A 133 5.47 2.56 -8.69
CA LEU A 133 4.33 2.91 -7.84
C LEU A 133 3.04 3.03 -8.66
N PHE A 134 3.09 3.58 -9.87
CA PHE A 134 1.95 3.63 -10.77
C PHE A 134 1.44 2.22 -11.09
N VAL A 135 2.33 1.31 -11.49
CA VAL A 135 1.98 -0.10 -11.76
C VAL A 135 1.37 -0.76 -10.51
N TYR A 136 1.95 -0.50 -9.33
CA TYR A 136 1.42 -0.99 -8.06
C TYR A 136 0.01 -0.46 -7.75
N PHE A 137 -0.25 0.84 -7.93
CA PHE A 137 -1.56 1.43 -7.67
C PHE A 137 -2.62 1.01 -8.69
N VAL A 138 -2.23 0.79 -9.95
CA VAL A 138 -3.13 0.19 -10.96
C VAL A 138 -3.55 -1.21 -10.52
N TRP A 139 -2.60 -2.04 -10.06
CA TRP A 139 -2.91 -3.36 -9.51
C TRP A 139 -3.79 -3.29 -8.26
N ARG A 140 -3.56 -2.32 -7.37
CA ARG A 140 -4.35 -2.11 -6.16
C ARG A 140 -5.74 -1.50 -6.43
N GLN A 141 -6.03 -1.14 -7.68
CA GLN A 141 -7.24 -0.42 -8.09
C GLN A 141 -7.47 0.88 -7.29
N ASP A 142 -6.39 1.59 -6.98
CA ASP A 142 -6.44 2.88 -6.27
C ASP A 142 -6.39 4.04 -7.28
N PRO A 143 -7.53 4.66 -7.63
CA PRO A 143 -7.55 5.74 -8.62
C PRO A 143 -6.75 6.96 -8.16
N VAL A 144 -6.71 7.27 -6.86
CA VAL A 144 -5.98 8.44 -6.34
C VAL A 144 -4.48 8.25 -6.53
N GLY A 145 -3.97 7.06 -6.22
CA GLY A 145 -2.58 6.70 -6.45
C GLY A 145 -2.19 6.75 -7.94
N VAL A 146 -3.07 6.25 -8.81
CA VAL A 146 -2.87 6.25 -10.28
C VAL A 146 -2.80 7.69 -10.83
N PHE A 147 -3.75 8.55 -10.47
CA PHE A 147 -3.74 9.96 -10.88
C PHE A 147 -2.55 10.72 -10.31
N GLY A 148 -2.20 10.48 -9.05
CA GLY A 148 -1.01 11.06 -8.43
C GLY A 148 0.27 10.72 -9.20
N GLN A 149 0.53 9.43 -9.44
CA GLN A 149 1.77 9.00 -10.08
C GLN A 149 1.84 9.33 -11.58
N SER A 150 0.72 9.27 -12.30
CA SER A 150 0.68 9.65 -13.73
C SER A 150 1.11 11.10 -13.95
N SER A 151 0.62 12.04 -13.13
CA SER A 151 1.06 13.45 -13.20
C SER A 151 2.55 13.60 -12.89
N GLY A 152 3.05 12.88 -11.87
CA GLY A 152 4.46 12.87 -11.49
C GLY A 152 5.38 12.38 -12.61
N ILE A 153 5.05 11.25 -13.23
CA ILE A 153 5.83 10.64 -14.33
C ILE A 153 6.03 11.61 -15.49
N VAL A 154 4.97 12.34 -15.89
CA VAL A 154 5.05 13.33 -16.98
C VAL A 154 6.02 14.46 -16.62
N ILE A 155 5.96 14.97 -15.39
CA ILE A 155 6.86 16.02 -14.91
C ILE A 155 8.31 15.53 -14.89
N TYR A 156 8.55 14.32 -14.36
CA TYR A 156 9.90 13.75 -14.27
C TYR A 156 10.51 13.52 -15.66
N ALA A 157 9.74 12.95 -16.59
CA ALA A 157 10.16 12.75 -17.97
C ALA A 157 10.48 14.07 -18.69
N ARG A 158 9.63 15.10 -18.50
CA ARG A 158 9.86 16.43 -19.06
C ARG A 158 11.16 17.04 -18.51
N ASN A 159 11.37 16.99 -17.21
CA ASN A 159 12.58 17.57 -16.59
C ASN A 159 13.85 16.87 -17.06
N LEU A 160 13.81 15.54 -17.17
CA LEU A 160 14.93 14.78 -17.68
C LEU A 160 15.26 15.12 -19.15
N ARG A 161 14.22 15.32 -19.99
CA ARG A 161 14.39 15.77 -21.38
C ARG A 161 15.01 17.17 -21.46
N LEU A 162 14.60 18.09 -20.58
CA LEU A 162 15.16 19.44 -20.51
C LEU A 162 16.65 19.43 -20.12
N ILE A 163 17.01 18.64 -19.11
CA ILE A 163 18.40 18.45 -18.67
C ILE A 163 19.24 17.89 -19.82
N GLY A 164 18.76 16.86 -20.52
CA GLY A 164 19.46 16.29 -21.66
C GLY A 164 19.66 17.29 -22.81
N LYS A 165 18.69 18.18 -23.05
CA LYS A 165 18.81 19.24 -24.06
C LYS A 165 19.86 20.28 -23.67
N HIS A 166 19.88 20.70 -22.40
CA HIS A 166 20.88 21.65 -21.88
C HIS A 166 22.30 21.12 -22.00
N LYS A 167 22.54 19.89 -21.55
CA LYS A 167 23.87 19.25 -21.66
C LYS A 167 24.39 19.15 -23.09
N ARG A 168 23.50 18.85 -24.05
CA ARG A 168 23.87 18.79 -25.47
C ARG A 168 24.26 20.15 -26.03
N ARG A 169 23.59 21.21 -25.57
CA ARG A 169 23.88 22.58 -26.00
C ARG A 169 25.22 23.05 -25.43
N GLU A 170 25.44 22.85 -24.13
CA GLU A 170 26.71 23.18 -23.47
C GLU A 170 27.89 22.42 -24.10
N ALA A 171 27.71 21.14 -24.44
CA ALA A 171 28.73 20.35 -25.12
C ALA A 171 29.03 20.85 -26.54
N ALA A 172 28.04 21.38 -27.26
CA ALA A 172 28.25 21.98 -28.58
C ALA A 172 29.02 23.30 -28.48
N GLU A 173 28.61 24.18 -27.56
CA GLU A 173 29.27 25.46 -27.30
C GLU A 173 30.74 25.26 -26.85
N GLN A 174 31.02 24.26 -26.02
CA GLN A 174 32.39 23.91 -25.61
C GLN A 174 33.24 23.38 -26.78
N ARG A 175 32.65 22.61 -27.71
CA ARG A 175 33.35 22.12 -28.91
C ARG A 175 33.74 23.27 -29.82
N GLU A 176 32.80 24.18 -30.11
CA GLU A 176 33.05 25.37 -30.93
C GLU A 176 34.15 26.25 -30.33
N GLN A 177 34.14 26.45 -29.00
CA GLN A 177 35.20 27.20 -28.31
C GLN A 177 36.57 26.50 -28.39
N THR A 178 36.59 25.17 -28.23
CA THR A 178 37.82 24.37 -28.31
C THR A 178 38.42 24.37 -29.72
N GLU A 179 37.57 24.26 -30.74
CA GLU A 179 37.95 24.32 -32.16
C GLU A 179 38.48 25.71 -32.54
N SER A 180 37.80 26.78 -32.09
CA SER A 180 38.26 28.15 -32.30
C SER A 180 39.59 28.46 -31.61
N ALA A 181 39.79 27.96 -30.38
CA ALA A 181 41.05 28.14 -29.65
C ALA A 181 42.20 27.34 -30.30
N GLY A 182 41.91 26.13 -30.79
CA GLY A 182 42.89 25.31 -31.50
C GLY A 182 43.30 25.90 -32.86
N SER A 183 42.38 26.52 -33.59
CA SER A 183 42.71 27.24 -34.84
C SER A 183 43.59 28.45 -34.57
N ALA A 184 43.23 29.30 -33.60
CA ALA A 184 44.01 30.49 -33.25
C ALA A 184 45.44 30.18 -32.78
N ALA A 185 45.65 29.03 -32.11
CA ALA A 185 46.97 28.59 -31.68
C ALA A 185 47.85 28.05 -32.82
N LYS A 186 47.28 27.71 -33.98
CA LYS A 186 48.00 27.18 -35.14
C LYS A 186 48.45 28.29 -36.11
N ASP A 187 47.83 29.46 -36.00
CA ASP A 187 48.11 30.64 -36.84
C ASP A 187 49.17 31.58 -36.23
N VAL A 188 49.77 31.22 -35.08
CA VAL A 188 50.87 31.92 -34.38
C VAL A 188 52.15 31.11 -34.50
#